data_AF-B7Q8H2-F1
#
_entry.id   AF-B7Q8H2-F1
#
_cell.length_a   1.000
_cell.length_b   1.000
_cell.length_c   1.000
_cell.angle_alpha   90.00
_cell.angle_beta   90.00
_cell.angle_gamma   90.00
#
_symmetry.space_group_name_H-M   'P 1'
#
loop_
_entity.id
_entity.type
_entity.pdbx_description
1 polymer ?
#
loop_
_entity_poly.entity_id
_entity_poly.type
_entity_poly.pdbx_seq_one_letter_code
_entity_poly.pdbx_strand_id
1 'polypeptide(L)'
;MGTTLLDIIQSGVENLDSDVGLCAPDAESHTLFAGLFNPVIEDYHGGFKATDKHSLTNFGDLSTLANVDPDDQFVVSIGVRCGHSLQGCPFNPCLTEAQYREMEEKVRSTLRMLEGELKVTYYPLDKTQQQLIDDHFLFKEGAHFLQAAIAAIKTIKTHLRSVVGA
;
A
#
# COMPACT_ATOMS: atom_id res chain seq x y z
N MET A 1 -11.68 16.17 -1.09
CA MET A 1 -11.06 17.00 -2.17
C MET A 1 -11.89 16.96 -3.47
N GLY A 2 -13.16 17.37 -3.46
CA GLY A 2 -14.00 17.31 -4.68
C GLY A 2 -14.30 15.89 -5.20
N THR A 3 -13.91 14.87 -4.44
CA THR A 3 -14.03 13.45 -4.76
C THR A 3 -15.48 13.01 -4.96
N THR A 4 -15.70 12.21 -5.99
CA THR A 4 -17.01 11.68 -6.40
C THR A 4 -17.10 10.18 -6.20
N LEU A 5 -18.32 9.65 -6.28
CA LEU A 5 -18.54 8.20 -6.25
C LEU A 5 -17.86 7.49 -7.44
N LEU A 6 -17.78 8.14 -8.60
CA LEU A 6 -17.13 7.57 -9.78
C LEU A 6 -15.66 7.28 -9.49
N ASP A 7 -14.97 8.24 -8.87
CA ASP A 7 -13.54 8.11 -8.50
C ASP A 7 -13.29 6.91 -7.56
N ILE A 8 -14.30 6.50 -6.79
CA ILE A 8 -14.22 5.36 -5.87
C ILE A 8 -14.44 4.03 -6.58
N ILE A 9 -15.42 3.95 -7.49
CA ILE A 9 -15.88 2.70 -8.09
C ILE A 9 -15.28 2.41 -9.47
N GLN A 10 -14.63 3.38 -10.11
CA GLN A 10 -14.21 3.29 -11.51
C GLN A 10 -13.36 2.03 -11.77
N SER A 11 -12.45 1.70 -10.86
CA SER A 11 -11.62 0.49 -10.96
C SER A 11 -12.46 -0.79 -11.02
N GLY A 12 -13.45 -0.95 -10.14
CA GLY A 12 -14.34 -2.12 -10.13
C GLY A 12 -15.31 -2.15 -11.31
N VAL A 13 -15.69 -0.99 -11.85
CA VAL A 13 -16.54 -0.91 -13.05
C VAL A 13 -15.77 -1.31 -14.30
N GLU A 14 -14.51 -0.88 -14.42
CA GLU A 14 -13.66 -1.19 -15.59
C GLU A 14 -13.08 -2.60 -15.52
N ASN A 15 -12.88 -3.15 -14.32
CA ASN A 15 -12.27 -4.46 -14.11
C ASN A 15 -13.20 -5.34 -13.25
N LEU A 16 -14.15 -6.00 -13.92
CA LEU A 16 -15.20 -6.80 -13.28
C LEU A 16 -14.68 -8.05 -12.55
N ASP A 17 -13.41 -8.41 -12.79
CA ASP A 17 -12.66 -9.44 -12.08
C ASP A 17 -11.98 -8.94 -10.80
N SER A 18 -12.24 -7.69 -10.39
CA SER A 18 -11.77 -7.15 -9.11
C SER A 18 -12.46 -7.82 -7.92
N ASP A 19 -11.67 -8.28 -6.94
CA ASP A 19 -12.21 -8.84 -5.69
C ASP A 19 -13.02 -7.83 -4.87
N VAL A 20 -12.59 -6.56 -4.86
CA VAL A 20 -13.22 -5.47 -4.07
C VAL A 20 -13.74 -4.35 -4.96
N GLY A 21 -12.92 -3.87 -5.90
CA GLY A 21 -13.33 -2.85 -6.88
C GLY A 21 -13.46 -1.40 -6.36
N LEU A 22 -13.22 -1.16 -5.06
CA LEU A 22 -13.27 0.17 -4.46
C LEU A 22 -11.86 0.69 -4.14
N CYS A 23 -11.61 1.96 -4.46
CA CYS A 23 -10.42 2.70 -4.04
C CYS A 23 -10.84 4.01 -3.35
N ALA A 24 -10.21 4.38 -2.23
CA ALA A 24 -10.45 5.67 -1.60
C ALA A 24 -9.49 6.73 -2.20
N PRO A 25 -9.98 7.82 -2.80
CA PRO A 25 -9.14 8.91 -3.33
C PRO A 25 -8.54 9.81 -2.25
N ASP A 26 -9.18 9.89 -1.09
CA ASP A 26 -8.70 10.62 0.08
C ASP A 26 -9.24 10.00 1.38
N ALA A 27 -8.73 10.45 2.52
CA ALA A 27 -9.18 9.96 3.83
C ALA A 27 -10.65 10.31 4.13
N GLU A 28 -11.14 11.43 3.61
CA GLU A 28 -12.52 11.89 3.77
C GLU A 28 -13.52 10.91 3.13
N SER A 29 -13.12 10.25 2.04
CA SER A 29 -13.93 9.29 1.28
C SER A 29 -14.48 8.15 2.14
N HIS A 30 -13.72 7.66 3.12
CA HIS A 30 -14.18 6.63 4.05
C HIS A 30 -15.35 7.10 4.93
N THR A 31 -15.41 8.40 5.24
CA THR A 31 -16.50 8.97 6.05
C THR A 31 -17.67 9.40 5.17
N LEU A 32 -17.39 10.09 4.06
CA LEU A 32 -18.41 10.64 3.16
C LEU A 32 -19.21 9.53 2.46
N PHE A 33 -18.54 8.44 2.07
CA PHE A 33 -19.13 7.28 1.42
C PHE A 33 -19.17 6.06 2.35
N ALA A 34 -19.30 6.28 3.67
CA ALA A 34 -19.34 5.22 4.67
C ALA A 34 -20.43 4.16 4.40
N GLY A 35 -21.57 4.57 3.83
CA GLY A 35 -22.65 3.65 3.44
C GLY A 35 -22.23 2.61 2.38
N LEU A 36 -21.18 2.90 1.59
CA LEU A 36 -20.58 1.98 0.64
C LEU A 36 -19.36 1.25 1.25
N PHE A 37 -18.46 1.98 1.92
CA PHE A 37 -17.24 1.39 2.46
C PHE A 37 -17.48 0.44 3.63
N ASN A 38 -18.35 0.78 4.59
CA ASN A 38 -18.55 -0.03 5.79
C ASN A 38 -18.99 -1.46 5.49
N PRO A 39 -20.03 -1.73 4.67
CA PRO A 39 -20.41 -3.11 4.38
C PRO A 39 -19.32 -3.90 3.65
N VAL A 40 -18.57 -3.24 2.75
CA VAL A 40 -17.45 -3.89 2.03
C VAL A 40 -16.28 -4.19 2.95
N ILE A 41 -15.94 -3.28 3.88
CA ILE A 41 -14.91 -3.49 4.91
C ILE A 41 -15.33 -4.62 5.85
N GLU A 42 -16.60 -4.64 6.28
CA GLU A 42 -17.12 -5.67 7.18
C GLU A 42 -17.04 -7.06 6.54
N ASP A 43 -17.45 -7.18 5.28
CA ASP A 43 -17.40 -8.43 4.51
C ASP A 43 -15.95 -8.89 4.28
N TYR A 44 -15.10 -8.01 3.73
CA TYR A 44 -13.70 -8.33 3.42
C TYR A 44 -12.87 -8.69 4.65
N HIS A 45 -13.13 -8.06 5.80
CA HIS A 45 -12.40 -8.32 7.05
C HIS A 45 -13.09 -9.33 7.99
N GLY A 46 -14.20 -9.94 7.58
CA GLY A 46 -14.86 -11.00 8.34
C GLY A 46 -15.52 -10.54 9.65
N GLY A 47 -16.17 -9.38 9.65
CA GLY A 47 -17.00 -8.91 10.77
C GLY A 47 -16.53 -7.64 11.48
N PHE A 48 -15.87 -6.72 10.77
CA PHE A 48 -15.51 -5.40 11.31
C PHE A 48 -16.68 -4.41 11.16
N LYS A 49 -17.48 -4.26 12.20
CA LYS A 49 -18.71 -3.44 12.17
C LYS A 49 -18.37 -1.96 12.13
N ALA A 50 -19.31 -1.16 11.64
CA ALA A 50 -19.20 0.31 11.63
C ALA A 50 -18.97 0.95 13.03
N THR A 51 -19.34 0.24 14.11
CA THR A 51 -19.12 0.66 15.50
C THR A 51 -17.75 0.28 16.05
N ASP A 52 -17.05 -0.64 15.38
CA ASP A 52 -15.79 -1.18 15.84
C ASP A 52 -14.66 -0.18 15.57
N LYS A 53 -13.60 -0.29 16.36
CA LYS A 53 -12.40 0.54 16.21
C LYS A 53 -11.20 -0.37 16.06
N HIS A 54 -10.34 -0.04 15.11
CA HIS A 54 -9.05 -0.71 14.99
C HIS A 54 -8.24 -0.50 16.27
N SER A 55 -7.62 -1.58 16.77
CA SER A 55 -6.81 -1.53 17.98
C SER A 55 -5.59 -0.64 17.81
N LEU A 56 -5.01 -0.19 18.92
CA LEU A 56 -3.71 0.48 18.89
C LEU A 56 -2.64 -0.46 18.34
N THR A 57 -1.65 0.11 17.65
CA THR A 57 -0.51 -0.63 17.11
C THR A 57 0.21 -1.39 18.23
N ASN A 58 0.39 -2.69 18.04
CA ASN A 58 1.12 -3.57 18.94
C ASN A 58 1.81 -4.67 18.11
N PHE A 59 3.14 -4.74 18.15
CA PHE A 59 3.91 -5.78 17.46
C PHE A 59 3.95 -7.12 18.20
N GLY A 60 3.43 -7.16 19.43
CA GLY A 60 3.44 -8.36 20.27
C GLY A 60 4.82 -8.71 20.78
N ASP A 61 4.96 -9.94 21.26
CA ASP A 61 6.24 -10.50 21.70
C ASP A 61 6.92 -11.21 20.53
N LEU A 62 7.94 -10.55 19.95
CA LEU A 62 8.69 -11.08 18.81
C LEU A 62 9.43 -12.39 19.13
N SER A 63 9.69 -12.69 20.41
CA SER A 63 10.34 -13.95 20.80
C SER A 63 9.44 -15.18 20.64
N THR A 64 8.13 -14.97 20.46
CA THR A 64 7.16 -16.04 20.19
C THR A 64 7.15 -16.47 18.72
N LEU A 65 7.79 -15.71 17.84
CA LEU A 65 7.93 -16.09 16.43
C LEU A 65 8.90 -17.27 16.31
N ALA A 66 8.47 -18.32 15.62
CA ALA A 66 9.24 -19.53 15.39
C ALA A 66 9.57 -19.71 13.91
N ASN A 67 10.61 -20.51 13.61
CA ASN A 67 10.86 -20.95 12.25
C ASN A 67 9.68 -21.82 11.78
N VAL A 68 9.02 -21.37 10.72
CA VAL A 68 7.85 -22.04 10.12
C VAL A 68 8.25 -23.26 9.27
N ASP A 69 9.52 -23.40 8.92
CA ASP A 69 10.08 -24.52 8.16
C ASP A 69 11.45 -24.92 8.70
N PRO A 70 11.51 -25.65 9.83
CA PRO A 70 12.78 -26.02 10.48
C PRO A 70 13.69 -26.92 9.66
N ASP A 71 13.15 -27.65 8.67
CA ASP A 71 13.88 -28.60 7.84
C ASP A 71 14.28 -28.02 6.47
N ASP A 72 13.96 -26.75 6.21
CA ASP A 72 14.24 -26.01 4.96
C ASP A 72 13.74 -26.72 3.69
N GLN A 73 12.59 -27.39 3.75
CA GLN A 73 12.07 -28.22 2.65
C GLN A 73 11.03 -27.54 1.77
N PHE A 74 10.39 -26.48 2.27
CA PHE A 74 9.17 -25.92 1.68
C PHE A 74 9.24 -24.41 1.44
N VAL A 75 9.86 -23.65 2.34
CA VAL A 75 9.82 -22.18 2.31
C VAL A 75 11.01 -21.64 1.55
N VAL A 76 10.73 -20.98 0.41
CA VAL A 76 11.75 -20.33 -0.41
C VAL A 76 12.18 -18.98 0.15
N SER A 77 11.24 -18.20 0.69
CA SER A 77 11.49 -16.87 1.27
C SER A 77 10.30 -16.41 2.10
N ILE A 78 10.53 -15.58 3.13
CA ILE A 78 9.47 -14.95 3.91
C ILE A 78 9.55 -13.43 3.72
N GLY A 79 8.40 -12.81 3.43
CA GLY A 79 8.28 -11.36 3.29
C GLY A 79 7.18 -10.80 4.18
N VAL A 80 7.54 -9.88 5.09
CA VAL A 80 6.58 -9.13 5.91
C VAL A 80 6.56 -7.68 5.46
N ARG A 81 5.36 -7.10 5.28
CA ARG A 81 5.21 -5.72 4.77
C ARG A 81 4.16 -4.92 5.52
N CYS A 82 4.43 -3.62 5.69
CA CYS A 82 3.48 -2.64 6.21
C CYS A 82 3.33 -1.47 5.24
N GLY A 83 2.12 -0.92 5.13
CA GLY A 83 1.83 0.26 4.31
C GLY A 83 1.56 1.48 5.18
N HIS A 84 2.12 2.63 4.80
CA HIS A 84 1.90 3.90 5.51
C HIS A 84 1.50 5.01 4.55
N SER A 85 0.64 5.91 5.03
CA SER A 85 0.26 7.13 4.33
C SER A 85 0.79 8.34 5.11
N LEU A 86 1.56 9.20 4.43
CA LEU A 86 2.05 10.47 4.97
C LEU A 86 0.89 11.43 5.30
N GLN A 87 0.85 11.92 6.54
CA GLN A 87 -0.14 12.91 6.98
C GLN A 87 0.00 14.21 6.17
N GLY A 88 -1.13 14.79 5.78
CA GLY A 88 -1.18 16.02 4.98
C GLY A 88 -0.99 15.80 3.48
N CYS A 89 -0.72 14.56 3.05
CA CYS A 89 -0.72 14.18 1.63
C CYS A 89 -2.01 13.41 1.31
N PRO A 90 -2.73 13.76 0.24
CA PRO A 90 -3.87 12.96 -0.22
C PRO A 90 -3.41 11.64 -0.84
N PHE A 91 -4.34 10.73 -1.16
CA PHE A 91 -3.98 9.49 -1.84
C PHE A 91 -3.77 9.72 -3.34
N ASN A 92 -3.23 8.70 -4.02
CA ASN A 92 -2.75 8.78 -5.41
C ASN A 92 -3.68 9.51 -6.41
N PRO A 93 -5.01 9.31 -6.42
CA PRO A 93 -5.89 10.00 -7.39
C PRO A 93 -5.90 11.52 -7.24
N CYS A 94 -5.52 12.04 -6.07
CA CYS A 94 -5.53 13.46 -5.72
C CYS A 94 -4.11 14.05 -5.59
N LEU A 95 -3.06 13.27 -5.87
CA LEU A 95 -1.67 13.74 -5.78
C LEU A 95 -1.23 14.47 -7.05
N THR A 96 -0.64 15.65 -6.88
CA THR A 96 0.04 16.38 -7.95
C THR A 96 1.50 15.93 -8.10
N GLU A 97 2.11 16.16 -9.26
CA GLU A 97 3.54 15.85 -9.48
C GLU A 97 4.44 16.54 -8.44
N ALA A 98 4.14 17.79 -8.08
CA ALA A 98 4.88 18.51 -7.06
C ALA A 98 4.80 17.82 -5.69
N GLN A 99 3.62 17.33 -5.30
CA GLN A 99 3.44 16.58 -4.07
C GLN A 99 4.17 15.22 -4.11
N TYR A 100 4.19 14.53 -5.25
CA TYR A 100 5.01 13.32 -5.39
C TYR A 100 6.49 13.57 -5.15
N ARG A 101 7.06 14.64 -5.74
CA ARG A 101 8.47 15.02 -5.54
C ARG A 101 8.76 15.40 -4.08
N GLU A 102 7.85 16.12 -3.46
CA GLU A 102 7.97 16.49 -2.04
C GLU A 102 7.95 15.25 -1.13
N MET A 103 7.04 14.31 -1.40
CA MET A 103 6.94 13.05 -0.66
C MET A 103 8.17 12.17 -0.87
N GLU A 104 8.64 12.03 -2.11
CA GLU A 104 9.85 11.30 -2.44
C GLU A 104 11.04 11.86 -1.66
N GLU A 105 11.21 13.18 -1.62
CA GLU A 105 12.30 13.82 -0.87
C GLU A 105 12.20 13.55 0.64
N LYS A 106 11.00 13.66 1.22
CA LYS A 106 10.77 13.39 2.66
C LYS A 106 11.07 11.94 3.00
N VAL A 107 10.61 11.00 2.19
CA VAL A 107 10.88 9.57 2.39
C VAL A 107 12.36 9.30 2.23
N ARG A 108 12.98 9.77 1.15
CA ARG A 108 14.40 9.55 0.85
C ARG A 108 15.32 10.13 1.92
N SER A 109 15.04 11.33 2.41
CA SER A 109 15.83 11.96 3.47
C SER A 109 15.73 11.18 4.79
N THR A 110 14.53 10.70 5.14
CA THR A 110 14.32 9.84 6.32
C THR A 110 15.04 8.50 6.18
N LEU A 111 14.93 7.84 5.02
CA LEU A 111 15.57 6.56 4.75
C LEU A 111 17.11 6.63 4.80
N ARG A 112 17.70 7.78 4.44
CA ARG A 112 19.15 8.00 4.55
C ARG A 112 19.67 8.05 5.98
N MET A 113 18.80 8.29 6.95
CA MET A 113 19.16 8.29 8.37
C MET A 113 19.18 6.88 8.97
N LEU A 114 18.73 5.86 8.23
CA LEU A 114 18.78 4.47 8.69
C LEU A 114 20.21 3.94 8.57
N GLU A 115 20.66 3.28 9.63
CA GLU A 115 22.02 2.73 9.76
C GLU A 115 21.97 1.23 10.10
N GLY A 116 23.13 0.58 10.08
CA GLY A 116 23.25 -0.85 10.39
C GLY A 116 22.51 -1.73 9.37
N GLU A 117 21.80 -2.74 9.86
CA GLU A 117 21.02 -3.69 9.05
C GLU A 117 19.84 -3.04 8.32
N LEU A 118 19.40 -1.86 8.78
CA LEU A 118 18.30 -1.10 8.17
C LEU A 118 18.79 -0.09 7.13
N LYS A 119 20.10 0.00 6.88
CA LYS A 119 20.65 0.92 5.89
C LYS A 119 20.13 0.55 4.50
N VAL A 120 19.44 1.48 3.86
CA VAL A 120 18.84 1.27 2.54
C VAL A 120 19.58 2.03 1.43
N THR A 121 19.47 1.51 0.21
CA THR A 121 19.84 2.24 -1.01
C THR A 121 18.57 2.63 -1.75
N TYR A 122 18.40 3.92 -2.00
CA TYR A 122 17.28 4.43 -2.78
C TYR A 122 17.58 4.30 -4.28
N TYR A 123 16.70 3.62 -5.01
CA TYR A 123 16.77 3.50 -6.46
C TYR A 123 15.58 4.21 -7.11
N PRO A 124 15.81 5.27 -7.91
CA PRO A 124 14.73 5.87 -8.68
C PRO A 124 14.22 4.90 -9.75
N LEU A 125 12.91 4.96 -10.01
CA LEU A 125 12.16 4.01 -10.85
C LEU A 125 12.54 4.02 -12.34
N ASP A 126 13.38 4.94 -12.81
CA ASP A 126 13.68 5.13 -14.23
C ASP A 126 14.72 4.16 -14.81
N LYS A 127 15.60 3.56 -13.99
CA LYS A 127 16.81 2.86 -14.48
C LYS A 127 16.98 1.40 -14.03
N THR A 128 16.31 0.96 -12.98
CA THR A 128 16.51 -0.38 -12.37
C THR A 128 15.22 -1.20 -12.22
N GLN A 129 14.13 -0.75 -12.84
CA GLN A 129 12.77 -1.27 -12.63
C GLN A 129 12.64 -2.77 -12.94
N GLN A 130 13.18 -3.25 -14.06
CA GLN A 130 13.03 -4.65 -14.47
C GLN A 130 13.78 -5.59 -13.52
N GLN A 131 15.01 -5.25 -13.16
CA GLN A 131 15.83 -5.99 -12.20
C GLN A 131 15.11 -6.12 -10.84
N LEU A 132 14.53 -5.02 -10.34
CA LEU A 132 13.82 -5.03 -9.06
C LEU A 132 12.51 -5.85 -9.11
N ILE A 133 11.87 -5.95 -10.26
CA ILE A 133 10.69 -6.82 -10.46
C ILE A 133 11.11 -8.29 -10.44
N ASP A 134 12.17 -8.62 -11.16
CA ASP A 134 12.69 -9.98 -11.27
C ASP A 134 13.21 -10.48 -9.91
N ASP A 135 13.81 -9.59 -9.13
CA ASP A 135 14.28 -9.86 -7.76
C ASP A 135 13.17 -9.80 -6.70
N HIS A 136 11.89 -9.72 -7.11
CA HIS A 136 10.71 -9.66 -6.24
C HIS A 136 10.62 -8.45 -5.28
N PHE A 137 11.45 -7.41 -5.47
CA PHE A 137 11.46 -6.19 -4.66
C PHE A 137 10.44 -5.14 -5.11
N LEU A 138 10.09 -5.13 -6.39
CA LEU A 138 9.17 -4.17 -6.99
C LEU A 138 7.99 -4.88 -7.67
N PHE A 139 6.80 -4.28 -7.60
CA PHE A 139 5.63 -4.83 -8.28
C PHE A 139 5.80 -4.73 -9.80
N LYS A 140 5.30 -5.75 -10.53
CA LYS A 140 5.12 -5.64 -11.98
C LYS A 140 4.34 -4.37 -12.31
N GLU A 141 4.83 -3.65 -13.31
CA GLU A 141 4.12 -2.53 -13.92
C GLU A 141 2.77 -3.05 -14.47
N GLY A 142 1.66 -2.40 -14.11
CA GLY A 142 0.35 -2.74 -14.67
C GLY A 142 -0.50 -3.71 -13.85
N ALA A 143 -0.69 -3.45 -12.55
CA ALA A 143 -1.99 -3.82 -11.98
C ALA A 143 -3.03 -2.94 -12.69
N HIS A 144 -3.65 -3.46 -13.76
CA HIS A 144 -4.67 -2.80 -14.58
C HIS A 144 -5.78 -2.17 -13.72
N PHE A 145 -6.09 -2.80 -12.58
CA PHE A 145 -6.92 -2.24 -11.51
C PHE A 145 -6.51 -0.83 -11.05
N LEU A 146 -5.22 -0.56 -10.88
CA LEU A 146 -4.70 0.75 -10.48
C LEU A 146 -4.76 1.76 -11.62
N GLN A 147 -4.54 1.33 -12.86
CA GLN A 147 -4.62 2.20 -14.04
C GLN A 147 -6.03 2.75 -14.26
N ALA A 148 -7.04 1.92 -13.96
CA ALA A 148 -8.46 2.27 -14.02
C ALA A 148 -8.93 3.19 -12.87
N ALA A 149 -8.25 3.23 -11.72
CA ALA A 149 -8.66 3.99 -10.54
C ALA A 149 -8.35 5.51 -10.63
N ILE A 150 -8.50 6.13 -11.81
CA ILE A 150 -8.03 7.47 -12.19
C ILE A 150 -6.50 7.55 -12.24
N ALA A 151 -5.99 7.49 -13.47
CA ALA A 151 -4.64 7.83 -13.91
C ALA A 151 -3.50 7.33 -12.98
N ALA A 152 -3.21 6.02 -13.03
CA ALA A 152 -2.06 5.45 -12.36
C ALA A 152 -0.74 6.08 -12.81
N ILE A 153 -0.26 7.04 -12.02
CA ILE A 153 1.15 7.42 -12.00
C ILE A 153 1.85 6.46 -11.05
N LYS A 154 2.49 5.44 -11.66
CA LYS A 154 3.68 4.62 -11.31
C LYS A 154 4.19 4.42 -9.88
N THR A 155 3.49 4.80 -8.81
CA THR A 155 4.09 4.78 -7.47
C THR A 155 3.09 4.32 -6.43
N ILE A 156 3.34 3.12 -5.92
CA ILE A 156 2.99 2.56 -4.61
C ILE A 156 1.50 2.67 -4.21
N LYS A 157 0.87 1.51 -3.94
CA LYS A 157 -0.49 1.38 -3.36
C LYS A 157 -0.69 2.16 -2.02
N THR A 158 0.37 2.65 -1.39
CA THR A 158 0.45 3.41 -0.13
C THR A 158 1.69 4.33 -0.19
N HIS A 159 1.75 5.47 0.48
CA HIS A 159 2.89 6.41 0.34
C HIS A 159 4.26 5.81 0.68
N LEU A 160 4.30 4.84 1.60
CA LEU A 160 5.48 4.05 1.91
C LEU A 160 5.09 2.58 2.08
N ARG A 161 5.99 1.68 1.68
CA ARG A 161 5.94 0.25 2.02
C ARG A 161 7.29 -0.17 2.58
N SER A 162 7.29 -0.68 3.81
CA SER A 162 8.45 -1.38 4.37
C SER A 162 8.31 -2.87 4.05
N VAL A 163 9.41 -3.52 3.66
CA VAL A 163 9.50 -4.97 3.47
C VAL A 163 10.71 -5.46 4.25
N VAL A 164 10.51 -6.49 5.06
CA VAL A 164 11.59 -7.25 5.70
C VAL A 164 11.61 -8.62 5.05
N GLY A 165 12.74 -8.97 4.43
CA GLY A 165 13.01 -10.30 3.89
C GLY A 165 13.94 -11.06 4.82
N ALA A 166 13.62 -12.34 5.06
CA ALA A 166 14.49 -13.30 5.72
C ALA A 166 14.78 -14.46 4.75
#